data_AF-A0A8J7PIH7-F1
#
_entry.id   AF-A0A8J7PIH7-F1
#
_cell.length_a   1.000
_cell.length_b   1.000
_cell.length_c   1.000
_cell.angle_alpha   90.00
_cell.angle_beta   90.00
_cell.angle_gamma   90.00
#
_symmetry.space_group_name_H-M   'P 1'
#
loop_
_entity.id
_entity.type
_entity.pdbx_description
1 polymer ?
#
loop_
_entity_poly.entity_id
_entity_poly.type
_entity_poly.pdbx_seq_one_letter_code
_entity_poly.pdbx_strand_id
1 'polypeptide(L)'
;MKIKKAYIEVLTFLAVYLFAIYMWTLPFQDNAIPYGEFDAISHWELGDFIAQRDRTFVQLPSFLDYSYGNDNRFKPHTLWYHPPYHTDFAIVSAFAQDRMIPIYLTNAIFASSILISVFFVINRLFGFLAGILSSLMLTFSLRDIMPYLWGQWPERFAYAFIPLILYCFYMYYTTYSKEKSKPIYLYMMAILLAINMMVHPLVFFHSVVGLFVLGVLLLIK
;
A
#
# COMPACT_ATOMS: atom_id res chain seq x y z
N MET A 1 -36.84 -0.77 14.94
CA MET A 1 -35.91 0.16 14.25
C MET A 1 -35.64 -0.34 12.85
N LYS A 2 -35.77 0.49 11.80
CA LYS A 2 -35.37 0.12 10.44
C LYS A 2 -33.88 0.45 10.26
N ILE A 3 -33.04 -0.56 10.01
CA ILE A 3 -31.62 -0.34 9.71
C ILE A 3 -31.51 0.32 8.33
N LYS A 4 -30.76 1.41 8.22
CA LYS A 4 -30.53 2.09 6.93
C LYS A 4 -29.67 1.20 6.03
N LYS A 5 -29.99 1.16 4.73
CA LYS A 5 -29.23 0.41 3.70
C LYS A 5 -27.73 0.70 3.75
N ALA A 6 -27.34 1.96 3.94
CA ALA A 6 -25.94 2.37 4.03
C ALA A 6 -25.17 1.65 5.15
N TYR A 7 -25.80 1.37 6.29
CA TYR A 7 -25.16 0.61 7.36
C TYR A 7 -24.94 -0.85 6.97
N ILE A 8 -25.88 -1.45 6.24
CA ILE A 8 -25.74 -2.82 5.72
C ILE A 8 -24.60 -2.89 4.70
N GLU A 9 -24.49 -1.90 3.82
CA GLU A 9 -23.41 -1.82 2.83
C GLU A 9 -22.03 -1.71 3.50
N VAL A 10 -21.91 -0.82 4.49
CA VAL A 10 -20.67 -0.66 5.28
C VAL A 10 -20.33 -1.94 6.05
N LEU A 11 -21.29 -2.54 6.75
CA LEU A 11 -21.07 -3.77 7.51
C LEU A 11 -20.66 -4.94 6.60
N THR A 12 -21.27 -5.06 5.43
CA THR A 12 -20.89 -6.07 4.44
C THR A 12 -19.44 -5.87 3.96
N PHE A 13 -19.06 -4.64 3.65
CA PHE A 13 -17.67 -4.34 3.27
C PHE A 13 -16.69 -4.65 4.41
N LEU A 14 -17.01 -4.24 5.64
CA LEU A 14 -16.20 -4.52 6.82
C LEU A 14 -16.04 -6.03 7.04
N ALA A 15 -17.11 -6.82 6.85
CA ALA A 15 -17.03 -8.27 6.95
C ALA A 15 -16.06 -8.87 5.90
N VAL A 16 -16.12 -8.41 4.65
CA VAL A 16 -15.18 -8.84 3.60
C VAL A 16 -13.75 -8.42 3.92
N TYR A 17 -13.55 -7.19 4.40
CA TYR A 17 -12.22 -6.69 4.75
C TYR A 17 -11.61 -7.45 5.94
N LEU A 18 -12.38 -7.68 7.00
CA LEU A 18 -11.96 -8.48 8.16
C LEU A 18 -11.69 -9.93 7.77
N PHE A 19 -12.52 -10.51 6.89
CA PHE A 19 -12.27 -11.84 6.34
C PHE A 19 -10.96 -11.87 5.53
N ALA A 20 -10.67 -10.84 4.74
CA ALA A 20 -9.42 -10.74 4.00
C ALA A 20 -8.20 -10.64 4.92
N ILE A 21 -8.25 -9.78 5.94
CA ILE A 21 -7.21 -9.72 6.96
C ILE A 21 -7.04 -11.09 7.60
N TYR A 22 -8.11 -11.72 8.07
CA TYR A 22 -8.04 -13.05 8.68
C TYR A 22 -7.33 -14.05 7.76
N MET A 23 -7.79 -14.17 6.50
CA MET A 23 -7.22 -15.08 5.51
C MET A 23 -5.73 -14.80 5.24
N TRP A 24 -5.36 -13.52 5.13
CA TRP A 24 -3.99 -13.13 4.83
C TRP A 24 -3.10 -13.35 6.06
N THR A 25 -3.66 -13.25 7.26
CA THR A 25 -2.91 -13.49 8.50
C THR A 25 -2.73 -14.95 8.88
N LEU A 26 -3.44 -15.89 8.22
CA LEU A 26 -3.38 -17.32 8.55
C LEU A 26 -1.95 -17.87 8.67
N PRO A 27 -1.00 -17.57 7.77
CA PRO A 27 0.30 -18.25 7.79
C PRO A 27 1.22 -17.89 8.97
N PHE A 28 0.90 -16.85 9.74
CA PHE A 28 1.64 -16.51 10.95
C PHE A 28 0.87 -16.74 12.25
N GLN A 29 -0.41 -17.15 12.18
CA GLN A 29 -1.14 -17.58 13.38
C GLN A 29 -0.44 -18.78 14.04
N ASP A 30 0.24 -19.61 13.23
CA ASP A 30 0.99 -20.79 13.68
C ASP A 30 2.53 -20.63 13.60
N ASN A 31 3.05 -19.52 13.07
CA ASN A 31 4.49 -19.28 12.91
C ASN A 31 4.87 -17.85 13.30
N ALA A 32 5.64 -17.71 14.37
CA ALA A 32 6.07 -16.42 14.92
C ALA A 32 7.23 -15.75 14.14
N ILE A 33 7.84 -16.41 13.14
CA ILE A 33 8.93 -15.83 12.32
C ILE A 33 8.66 -15.95 10.81
N PRO A 34 7.68 -15.19 10.25
CA PRO A 34 7.26 -15.32 8.85
C PRO A 34 8.04 -14.45 7.85
N TYR A 35 9.37 -14.36 7.91
CA TYR A 35 10.13 -13.74 6.81
C TYR A 35 10.46 -14.81 5.78
N GLY A 36 9.86 -14.70 4.60
CA GLY A 36 10.04 -15.67 3.52
C GLY A 36 11.32 -15.46 2.71
N GLU A 37 11.90 -14.27 2.76
CA GLU A 37 13.12 -13.92 2.00
C GLU A 37 13.98 -12.82 2.68
N PHE A 38 15.22 -12.67 2.21
CA PHE A 38 16.28 -11.89 2.86
C PHE A 38 16.11 -10.35 2.77
N ASP A 39 15.47 -9.85 1.72
CA ASP A 39 15.17 -8.43 1.55
C ASP A 39 14.13 -7.97 2.59
N ALA A 40 13.05 -8.74 2.79
CA ALA A 40 12.02 -8.51 3.80
C ALA A 40 12.59 -8.37 5.21
N ILE A 41 13.48 -9.28 5.61
CA ILE A 41 14.10 -9.24 6.95
C ILE A 41 15.05 -8.05 7.07
N SER A 42 15.79 -7.69 6.02
CA SER A 42 16.68 -6.52 6.06
C SER A 42 15.92 -5.21 6.31
N HIS A 43 14.70 -5.10 5.76
CA HIS A 43 13.80 -3.97 6.02
C HIS A 43 13.35 -3.90 7.48
N TRP A 44 13.03 -5.04 8.08
CA TRP A 44 12.69 -5.14 9.49
C TRP A 44 13.90 -4.80 10.37
N GLU A 45 15.08 -5.36 10.08
CA GLU A 45 16.31 -5.10 10.84
C GLU A 45 16.69 -3.62 10.83
N LEU A 46 16.50 -2.91 9.70
CA LEU A 46 16.69 -1.46 9.64
C LEU A 46 15.72 -0.72 10.56
N GLY A 47 14.43 -1.07 10.52
CA GLY A 47 13.41 -0.49 11.40
C GLY A 47 13.68 -0.75 12.89
N ASP A 48 14.00 -1.99 13.26
CA ASP A 48 14.34 -2.37 14.64
C ASP A 48 15.62 -1.65 15.12
N PHE A 49 16.62 -1.52 14.25
CA PHE A 49 17.85 -0.79 14.58
C PHE A 49 17.63 0.71 14.78
N ILE A 50 16.74 1.36 14.02
CA ILE A 50 16.30 2.74 14.28
C ILE A 50 15.62 2.81 15.65
N ALA A 51 14.69 1.90 15.94
CA ALA A 51 13.94 1.89 17.20
C ALA A 51 14.85 1.68 18.41
N GLN A 52 15.84 0.78 18.32
CA GLN A 52 16.81 0.53 19.38
C GLN A 52 17.74 1.72 19.65
N ARG A 53 18.11 2.48 18.60
CA ARG A 53 19.04 3.60 18.72
C ARG A 53 18.37 4.95 18.95
N ASP A 54 17.04 5.00 18.86
CA ASP A 54 16.23 6.22 18.94
C ASP A 54 16.74 7.34 18.02
N ARG A 55 17.22 6.97 16.83
CA ARG A 55 17.72 7.92 15.83
C ARG A 55 17.69 7.35 14.42
N THR A 56 17.46 8.22 13.45
CA THR A 56 17.57 7.89 12.03
C THR A 56 19.02 7.92 11.56
N PHE A 57 19.28 7.31 10.40
CA PHE A 57 20.59 7.29 9.77
C PHE A 57 20.42 7.25 8.25
N VAL A 58 21.48 7.64 7.54
CA VAL A 58 21.53 7.56 6.07
C VAL A 58 22.47 6.44 5.62
N GLN A 59 23.56 6.23 6.35
CA GLN A 59 24.53 5.18 6.07
C GLN A 59 24.03 3.84 6.59
N LEU A 60 24.21 2.78 5.80
CA LEU A 60 23.83 1.45 6.21
C LEU A 60 24.64 1.01 7.44
N PRO A 61 24.02 0.33 8.41
CA PRO A 61 24.75 -0.27 9.50
C PRO A 61 25.61 -1.44 8.99
N SER A 62 26.77 -1.67 9.60
CA SER A 62 27.77 -2.63 9.11
C SER A 62 27.25 -4.04 8.87
N PHE A 63 26.24 -4.48 9.63
CA PHE A 63 25.65 -5.81 9.47
C PHE A 63 24.83 -5.97 8.18
N LEU A 64 24.31 -4.88 7.61
CA LEU A 64 23.62 -4.85 6.31
C LEU A 64 24.51 -4.33 5.18
N ASP A 65 25.40 -3.39 5.49
CA ASP A 65 26.29 -2.76 4.51
C ASP A 65 27.18 -3.78 3.78
N TYR A 66 27.59 -4.85 4.46
CA TYR A 66 28.36 -5.94 3.86
C TYR A 66 27.66 -6.58 2.66
N SER A 67 26.33 -6.76 2.73
CA SER A 67 25.55 -7.42 1.69
C SER A 67 24.88 -6.44 0.72
N TYR A 68 24.41 -5.30 1.24
CA TYR A 68 23.55 -4.34 0.51
C TYR A 68 24.25 -3.01 0.19
N GLY A 69 25.53 -2.85 0.54
CA GLY A 69 26.26 -1.59 0.37
C GLY A 69 26.25 -1.05 -1.06
N ASN A 70 26.12 -1.90 -2.08
CA ASN A 70 26.12 -1.46 -3.47
C ASN A 70 24.73 -1.37 -4.13
N ASP A 71 23.66 -1.66 -3.38
CA ASP A 71 22.30 -1.70 -3.94
C ASP A 71 21.77 -0.31 -4.30
N ASN A 72 22.15 0.70 -3.52
CA ASN A 72 21.96 2.09 -3.91
C ASN A 72 23.04 2.52 -4.92
N ARG A 73 22.77 2.31 -6.21
CA ARG A 73 23.69 2.66 -7.31
C ARG A 73 24.05 4.15 -7.38
N PHE A 74 23.19 5.04 -6.92
CA PHE A 74 23.43 6.49 -6.96
C PHE A 74 24.26 6.96 -5.77
N LYS A 75 24.13 6.28 -4.62
CA LYS A 75 24.87 6.60 -3.39
C LYS A 75 25.17 5.31 -2.61
N PRO A 76 26.26 4.60 -2.97
CA PRO A 76 26.64 3.37 -2.27
C PRO A 76 26.81 3.59 -0.76
N HIS A 77 26.62 2.51 0.00
CA HIS A 77 26.68 2.42 1.47
C HIS A 77 25.62 3.25 2.19
N THR A 78 24.54 3.61 1.50
CA THR A 78 23.40 4.33 2.06
C THR A 78 22.10 3.57 1.84
N LEU A 79 21.06 3.95 2.59
CA LEU A 79 19.72 3.37 2.46
C LEU A 79 19.27 3.34 0.99
N TRP A 80 18.80 2.18 0.54
CA TRP A 80 18.28 1.98 -0.81
C TRP A 80 16.82 2.45 -0.98
N TYR A 81 16.08 2.56 0.13
CA TYR A 81 14.78 3.23 0.20
C TYR A 81 14.90 4.55 0.98
N HIS A 82 14.15 5.55 0.55
CA HIS A 82 14.05 6.81 1.26
C HIS A 82 13.00 6.70 2.38
N PRO A 83 13.07 7.57 3.42
CA PRO A 83 11.99 7.71 4.38
C PRO A 83 10.64 7.96 3.67
N PRO A 84 9.50 7.52 4.24
CA PRO A 84 9.32 7.16 5.65
C PRO A 84 9.36 5.66 5.98
N TYR A 85 9.50 4.76 5.01
CA TYR A 85 9.22 3.32 5.20
C TYR A 85 9.85 2.68 6.45
N HIS A 86 11.18 2.71 6.59
CA HIS A 86 11.86 2.14 7.76
C HIS A 86 11.60 2.92 9.05
N THR A 87 11.29 4.22 8.94
CA THR A 87 10.95 5.06 10.10
C THR A 87 9.57 4.70 10.63
N ASP A 88 8.61 4.41 9.76
CA ASP A 88 7.27 3.97 10.16
C ASP A 88 7.34 2.61 10.89
N PHE A 89 8.19 1.70 10.43
CA PHE A 89 8.45 0.43 11.13
C PHE A 89 9.06 0.66 12.51
N ALA A 90 10.03 1.56 12.61
CA ALA A 90 10.65 1.91 13.88
C ALA A 90 9.64 2.49 14.88
N ILE A 91 8.75 3.36 14.41
CA ILE A 91 7.65 3.93 15.21
C ILE A 91 6.74 2.80 15.71
N VAL A 92 6.29 1.92 14.83
CA VAL A 92 5.43 0.78 15.20
C VAL A 92 6.11 -0.11 16.25
N SER A 93 7.39 -0.44 16.04
CA SER A 93 8.17 -1.24 16.99
C SER A 93 8.39 -0.55 18.34
N ALA A 94 8.54 0.77 18.36
CA ALA A 94 8.74 1.53 19.60
C ALA A 94 7.46 1.59 20.46
N PHE A 95 6.28 1.61 19.84
CA PHE A 95 5.00 1.66 20.55
C PHE A 95 4.45 0.28 20.95
N ALA A 96 4.90 -0.78 20.29
CA ALA A 96 4.40 -2.11 20.57
C ALA A 96 5.23 -2.85 21.63
N GLN A 97 4.58 -3.73 22.40
CA GLN A 97 5.25 -4.58 23.39
C GLN A 97 5.97 -5.78 22.76
N ASP A 98 5.81 -5.98 21.46
CA ASP A 98 6.42 -7.04 20.65
C ASP A 98 7.14 -6.42 19.45
N ARG A 99 8.24 -7.02 19.00
CA ARG A 99 9.09 -6.45 17.94
C ARG A 99 8.80 -6.97 16.53
N MET A 100 8.06 -8.07 16.42
CA MET A 100 7.81 -8.72 15.12
C MET A 100 6.33 -8.65 14.76
N ILE A 101 5.44 -9.21 15.60
CA ILE A 101 4.01 -9.35 15.31
C ILE A 101 3.35 -8.03 14.86
N PRO A 102 3.62 -6.87 15.48
CA PRO A 102 3.02 -5.59 15.09
C PRO A 102 3.41 -5.15 13.68
N ILE A 103 4.64 -5.43 13.25
CA ILE A 103 5.09 -5.13 11.88
C ILE A 103 4.36 -6.03 10.89
N TYR A 104 4.20 -7.33 11.18
CA TYR A 104 3.41 -8.24 10.36
C TYR A 104 1.98 -7.79 10.17
N LEU A 105 1.32 -7.40 11.28
CA LEU A 105 -0.06 -6.91 11.24
C LEU A 105 -0.14 -5.60 10.44
N THR A 106 0.81 -4.71 10.64
CA THR A 106 0.91 -3.44 9.89
C THR A 106 1.02 -3.70 8.39
N ASN A 107 1.89 -4.64 8.00
CA ASN A 107 2.07 -5.03 6.60
C ASN A 107 0.82 -5.68 6.01
N ALA A 108 0.11 -6.52 6.78
CA ALA A 108 -1.17 -7.10 6.35
C ALA A 108 -2.24 -6.03 6.13
N ILE A 109 -2.34 -5.04 7.03
CA ILE A 109 -3.29 -3.92 6.92
C ILE A 109 -2.98 -3.07 5.70
N PHE A 110 -1.71 -2.69 5.50
CA PHE A 110 -1.32 -1.87 4.35
C PHE A 110 -1.45 -2.62 3.03
N ALA A 111 -1.06 -3.90 2.96
CA ALA A 111 -1.25 -4.70 1.75
C ALA A 111 -2.75 -4.84 1.41
N SER A 112 -3.58 -5.14 2.42
CA SER A 112 -5.03 -5.31 2.22
C SER A 112 -5.77 -4.00 1.91
N SER A 113 -5.12 -2.84 2.06
CA SER A 113 -5.71 -1.54 1.70
C SER A 113 -6.09 -1.43 0.22
N ILE A 114 -5.51 -2.27 -0.66
CA ILE A 114 -5.96 -2.38 -2.06
C ILE A 114 -7.45 -2.76 -2.16
N LEU A 115 -7.98 -3.58 -1.24
CA LEU A 115 -9.40 -3.95 -1.22
C LEU A 115 -10.28 -2.71 -0.97
N ILE A 116 -9.83 -1.78 -0.13
CA ILE A 116 -10.51 -0.52 0.18
C ILE A 116 -10.51 0.37 -1.06
N SER A 117 -9.34 0.57 -1.67
CA SER A 117 -9.20 1.41 -2.86
C SER A 117 -10.04 0.91 -4.02
N VAL A 118 -9.98 -0.40 -4.30
CA VAL A 118 -10.76 -1.01 -5.38
C VAL A 118 -12.25 -0.98 -5.06
N PHE A 119 -12.66 -1.27 -3.81
CA PHE A 119 -14.06 -1.14 -3.41
C PHE A 119 -14.62 0.24 -3.74
N PHE A 120 -13.95 1.30 -3.29
CA PHE A 120 -14.45 2.66 -3.48
C PHE A 120 -14.53 3.04 -4.95
N VAL A 121 -13.49 2.75 -5.73
CA VAL A 121 -13.45 3.08 -7.15
C VAL A 121 -14.54 2.34 -7.92
N ILE A 122 -14.62 1.01 -7.74
CA ILE A 122 -15.60 0.20 -8.47
C ILE A 122 -17.02 0.48 -8.00
N ASN A 123 -17.26 0.65 -6.69
CA ASN A 123 -18.58 1.04 -6.17
C ASN A 123 -19.02 2.38 -6.77
N ARG A 124 -18.10 3.34 -6.91
CA ARG A 124 -18.43 4.65 -7.43
C ARG A 124 -18.72 4.66 -8.94
N LEU A 125 -18.12 3.74 -9.69
CA LEU A 125 -18.30 3.63 -11.14
C LEU A 125 -19.44 2.68 -11.54
N PHE A 126 -19.60 1.57 -10.82
CA PHE A 126 -20.45 0.43 -11.21
C PHE A 126 -21.44 -0.01 -10.12
N GLY A 127 -21.43 0.64 -8.95
CA GLY A 127 -22.36 0.38 -7.85
C GLY A 127 -21.89 -0.70 -6.87
N PHE A 128 -22.65 -0.83 -5.77
CA PHE A 128 -22.24 -1.58 -4.57
C PHE A 128 -21.92 -3.05 -4.86
N LEU A 129 -22.75 -3.74 -5.65
CA LEU A 129 -22.54 -5.16 -5.94
C LEU A 129 -21.23 -5.42 -6.70
N ALA A 130 -20.91 -4.58 -7.69
CA ALA A 130 -19.64 -4.68 -8.40
C ALA A 130 -18.46 -4.40 -7.47
N GLY A 131 -18.60 -3.40 -6.61
CA GLY A 131 -17.57 -3.03 -5.62
C GLY A 131 -17.28 -4.17 -4.65
N ILE A 132 -18.31 -4.74 -4.02
CA ILE A 132 -18.13 -5.79 -3.02
C ILE A 132 -17.59 -7.08 -3.64
N LEU A 133 -18.05 -7.46 -4.84
CA LEU A 133 -17.54 -8.63 -5.55
C LEU A 133 -16.07 -8.44 -5.92
N SER A 134 -15.69 -7.24 -6.41
CA SER A 134 -14.30 -6.94 -6.75
C SER A 134 -13.37 -7.06 -5.53
N SER A 135 -13.78 -6.51 -4.38
CA SER A 135 -13.02 -6.63 -3.14
C SER A 135 -12.95 -8.07 -2.62
N LEU A 136 -14.03 -8.83 -2.71
CA LEU A 136 -14.05 -10.24 -2.31
C LEU A 136 -13.12 -11.08 -3.18
N MET A 137 -13.09 -10.84 -4.49
CA MET A 137 -12.18 -11.56 -5.39
C MET A 137 -10.72 -11.24 -5.10
N LEU A 138 -10.40 -9.99 -4.73
CA LEU A 138 -9.05 -9.61 -4.33
C LEU A 138 -8.57 -10.32 -3.07
N THR A 139 -9.47 -10.73 -2.17
CA THR A 139 -9.12 -11.57 -1.02
C THR A 139 -8.38 -12.85 -1.41
N PHE A 140 -8.65 -13.38 -2.61
CA PHE A 140 -8.04 -14.61 -3.13
C PHE A 140 -6.92 -14.36 -4.16
N SER A 141 -6.52 -13.10 -4.36
CA SER A 141 -5.51 -12.74 -5.34
C SER A 141 -4.13 -13.22 -4.88
N LEU A 142 -3.62 -14.31 -5.48
CA LEU A 142 -2.27 -14.80 -5.21
C LEU A 142 -1.20 -13.74 -5.46
N ARG A 143 -1.40 -12.85 -6.44
CA ARG A 143 -0.49 -11.72 -6.70
C ARG A 143 -0.40 -10.75 -5.52
N ASP A 144 -1.46 -10.61 -4.73
CA ASP A 144 -1.50 -9.68 -3.61
C ASP A 144 -1.17 -10.39 -2.28
N ILE A 145 -1.53 -11.68 -2.16
CA ILE A 145 -1.19 -12.55 -1.03
C ILE A 145 0.30 -12.91 -1.01
N MET A 146 0.87 -13.35 -2.13
CA MET A 146 2.25 -13.89 -2.16
C MET A 146 3.30 -12.86 -1.74
N PRO A 147 3.25 -11.60 -2.19
CA PRO A 147 4.18 -10.58 -1.73
C PRO A 147 4.04 -10.29 -0.24
N TYR A 148 2.84 -10.42 0.33
CA TYR A 148 2.65 -10.34 1.77
C TYR A 148 3.27 -11.54 2.50
N LEU A 149 3.12 -12.76 1.95
CA LEU A 149 3.67 -13.99 2.54
C LEU A 149 5.19 -14.11 2.43
N TRP A 150 5.78 -13.60 1.36
CA TRP A 150 7.20 -13.77 1.07
C TRP A 150 8.00 -12.52 1.37
N GLY A 151 7.62 -11.38 0.79
CA GLY A 151 8.49 -10.21 0.73
C GLY A 151 8.16 -9.09 1.70
N GLN A 152 6.89 -8.94 2.10
CA GLN A 152 6.41 -7.77 2.85
C GLN A 152 6.87 -6.45 2.24
N TRP A 153 6.96 -6.39 0.91
CA TRP A 153 7.64 -5.31 0.24
C TRP A 153 6.83 -4.00 0.29
N PRO A 154 7.51 -2.85 0.48
CA PRO A 154 6.86 -1.52 0.46
C PRO A 154 6.07 -1.27 -0.82
N GLU A 155 6.51 -1.87 -1.93
CA GLU A 155 5.86 -1.82 -3.24
C GLU A 155 4.36 -2.14 -3.17
N ARG A 156 3.98 -3.11 -2.32
CA ARG A 156 2.59 -3.60 -2.25
C ARG A 156 1.66 -2.60 -1.61
N PHE A 157 2.17 -1.84 -0.65
CA PHE A 157 1.40 -0.78 0.01
C PHE A 157 1.15 0.35 -0.99
N ALA A 158 2.15 0.65 -1.81
CA ALA A 158 2.04 1.68 -2.82
C ALA A 158 1.02 1.33 -3.93
N TYR A 159 0.82 0.04 -4.26
CA TYR A 159 -0.16 -0.37 -5.27
C TYR A 159 -1.60 -0.02 -4.92
N ALA A 160 -1.94 0.07 -3.62
CA ALA A 160 -3.25 0.49 -3.16
C ALA A 160 -3.62 1.91 -3.63
N PHE A 161 -2.64 2.76 -3.93
CA PHE A 161 -2.90 4.12 -4.42
C PHE A 161 -3.23 4.17 -5.91
N ILE A 162 -2.80 3.20 -6.72
CA ILE A 162 -2.99 3.26 -8.19
C ILE A 162 -4.47 3.41 -8.57
N PRO A 163 -5.41 2.57 -8.08
CA PRO A 163 -6.82 2.74 -8.43
C PRO A 163 -7.37 4.13 -8.07
N LEU A 164 -6.96 4.67 -6.91
CA LEU A 164 -7.39 5.99 -6.45
C LEU A 164 -6.83 7.12 -7.33
N ILE A 165 -5.55 7.03 -7.71
CA ILE A 165 -4.87 7.98 -8.61
C ILE A 165 -5.59 8.01 -9.96
N LEU A 166 -5.81 6.84 -10.57
CA LEU A 166 -6.50 6.72 -11.85
C LEU A 166 -7.95 7.23 -11.77
N TYR A 167 -8.66 6.94 -10.68
CA TYR A 167 -10.00 7.45 -10.45
C TYR A 167 -10.04 8.97 -10.33
N CYS A 168 -9.11 9.56 -9.57
CA CYS A 168 -9.01 11.01 -9.45
C CYS A 168 -8.74 11.67 -10.81
N PHE A 169 -7.83 11.11 -11.61
CA PHE A 169 -7.59 11.59 -12.96
C PHE A 169 -8.83 11.48 -13.85
N TYR A 170 -9.51 10.34 -13.85
CA TYR A 170 -10.75 10.13 -14.60
C TYR A 170 -11.83 11.17 -14.23
N MET A 171 -12.05 11.37 -12.93
CA MET A 171 -13.04 12.33 -12.44
C MET A 171 -12.66 13.77 -12.78
N TYR A 172 -11.39 14.13 -12.66
CA TYR A 172 -10.90 15.45 -13.06
C TYR A 172 -11.12 15.67 -14.56
N TYR A 173 -10.60 14.78 -15.41
CA TYR A 173 -10.68 14.90 -16.87
C TYR A 173 -12.13 15.02 -17.36
N THR A 174 -13.03 14.18 -16.85
CA THR A 174 -14.43 14.15 -17.28
C THR A 174 -15.30 15.30 -16.73
N THR A 175 -14.78 16.08 -15.78
CA THR A 175 -15.49 17.23 -15.18
C THR A 175 -14.82 18.57 -15.45
N TYR A 176 -13.57 18.60 -15.91
CA TYR A 176 -12.76 19.81 -16.01
C TYR A 176 -13.38 20.90 -16.89
N SER A 177 -13.93 20.54 -18.05
CA SER A 177 -14.54 21.48 -19.00
C SER A 177 -16.03 21.78 -18.72
N LYS A 178 -16.61 21.19 -17.68
CA LYS A 178 -18.01 21.39 -17.32
C LYS A 178 -18.13 22.53 -16.32
N GLU A 179 -19.28 23.23 -16.30
CA GLU A 179 -19.59 24.30 -15.33
C GLU A 179 -19.46 23.84 -13.85
N LYS A 180 -19.45 22.53 -13.61
CA LYS A 180 -19.21 21.90 -12.30
C LYS A 180 -17.83 21.24 -12.23
N SER A 181 -16.79 21.98 -12.60
CA SER A 181 -15.42 21.48 -12.48
C SER A 181 -15.09 21.14 -11.03
N LYS A 182 -14.35 20.06 -10.82
CA LYS A 182 -13.99 19.56 -9.49
C LYS A 182 -12.47 19.48 -9.36
N PRO A 183 -11.78 20.63 -9.19
CA PRO A 183 -10.31 20.66 -9.10
C PRO A 183 -9.75 19.88 -7.91
N ILE A 184 -10.59 19.60 -6.90
CA ILE A 184 -10.21 18.76 -5.76
C ILE A 184 -9.62 17.41 -6.18
N TYR A 185 -10.10 16.81 -7.28
CA TYR A 185 -9.56 15.54 -7.77
C TYR A 185 -8.12 15.68 -8.31
N LEU A 186 -7.76 16.83 -8.88
CA LEU A 186 -6.37 17.10 -9.29
C LEU A 186 -5.45 17.18 -8.07
N TYR A 187 -5.88 17.90 -7.03
CA TYR A 187 -5.11 18.03 -5.79
C TYR A 187 -4.94 16.69 -5.08
N MET A 188 -6.03 15.90 -4.98
CA MET A 188 -5.97 14.55 -4.42
C MET A 188 -5.04 13.64 -5.23
N MET A 189 -5.10 13.69 -6.57
CA MET A 189 -4.20 12.92 -7.44
C MET A 189 -2.74 13.30 -7.20
N ALA A 190 -2.41 14.59 -7.12
CA ALA A 190 -1.05 15.06 -6.88
C ALA A 190 -0.52 14.61 -5.51
N ILE A 191 -1.34 14.71 -4.45
CA ILE A 191 -0.99 14.22 -3.11
C ILE A 191 -0.76 12.71 -3.13
N LEU A 192 -1.66 11.94 -3.74
CA LEU A 192 -1.52 10.49 -3.84
C LEU A 192 -0.28 10.08 -4.62
N LEU A 193 0.06 10.78 -5.71
CA LEU A 193 1.30 10.57 -6.46
C LEU A 193 2.55 10.86 -5.62
N ALA A 194 2.53 11.96 -4.85
CA ALA A 194 3.63 12.30 -3.95
C ALA A 194 3.82 11.22 -2.86
N ILE A 195 2.72 10.78 -2.22
CA ILE A 195 2.75 9.68 -1.24
C ILE A 195 3.29 8.40 -1.90
N ASN A 196 2.80 8.06 -3.09
CA ASN A 196 3.22 6.85 -3.81
C ASN A 196 4.73 6.88 -4.10
N MET A 197 5.26 8.03 -4.55
CA MET A 197 6.70 8.22 -4.74
C MET A 197 7.47 8.03 -3.43
N MET A 198 6.95 8.56 -2.32
CA MET A 198 7.55 8.46 -0.98
C MET A 198 7.54 7.03 -0.40
N VAL A 199 6.55 6.22 -0.76
CA VAL A 199 6.46 4.83 -0.31
C VAL A 199 7.32 3.92 -1.19
N HIS A 200 7.17 4.02 -2.52
CA HIS A 200 7.96 3.20 -3.44
C HIS A 200 8.06 3.82 -4.85
N PRO A 201 9.27 4.17 -5.33
CA PRO A 201 9.45 4.91 -6.58
C PRO A 201 9.00 4.12 -7.82
N LEU A 202 9.18 2.81 -7.85
CA LEU A 202 8.70 1.96 -8.96
C LEU A 202 7.19 2.10 -9.18
N VAL A 203 6.40 2.17 -8.10
CA VAL A 203 4.94 2.18 -8.18
C VAL A 203 4.42 3.57 -8.58
N PHE A 204 5.16 4.62 -8.26
CA PHE A 204 4.94 5.93 -8.86
C PHE A 204 5.05 5.86 -10.39
N PHE A 205 6.08 5.22 -10.94
CA PHE A 205 6.21 5.07 -12.39
C PHE A 205 5.08 4.21 -12.99
N HIS A 206 4.65 3.14 -12.31
CA HIS A 206 3.45 2.39 -12.71
C HIS A 206 2.19 3.26 -12.73
N SER A 207 2.04 4.18 -11.77
CA SER A 207 0.94 5.15 -11.75
C SER A 207 1.01 6.09 -12.95
N VAL A 208 2.19 6.60 -13.30
CA VAL A 208 2.40 7.46 -14.47
C VAL A 208 2.05 6.74 -15.77
N VAL A 209 2.49 5.49 -15.93
CA VAL A 209 2.12 4.66 -17.10
C VAL A 209 0.60 4.46 -17.16
N GLY A 210 -0.03 4.15 -16.04
CA GLY A 210 -1.48 4.00 -15.96
C GLY A 210 -2.23 5.29 -16.33
N LEU A 211 -1.76 6.44 -15.86
CA LEU A 211 -2.30 7.76 -16.21
C LEU A 211 -2.16 8.04 -17.70
N PHE A 212 -1.01 7.72 -18.29
CA PHE A 212 -0.77 7.88 -19.72
C PHE A 212 -1.75 7.03 -20.55
N VAL A 213 -1.87 5.73 -20.23
CA VAL A 213 -2.80 4.83 -20.94
C VAL A 213 -4.24 5.32 -20.80
N LEU A 214 -4.68 5.70 -19.59
CA LEU A 214 -6.01 6.23 -19.36
C LEU A 214 -6.24 7.54 -20.09
N GLY A 215 -5.26 8.44 -20.12
CA GLY A 215 -5.30 9.69 -20.87
C GLY A 215 -5.49 9.46 -22.37
N VAL A 216 -4.73 8.55 -22.97
CA VAL A 216 -4.89 8.17 -24.38
C VAL A 216 -6.30 7.63 -24.65
N LEU A 217 -6.80 6.72 -23.80
CA LEU A 217 -8.15 6.16 -23.96
C LEU A 217 -9.27 7.21 -23.84
N LEU A 218 -9.08 8.23 -22.99
CA LEU A 218 -10.02 9.32 -22.80
C LEU A 218 -9.93 10.41 -23.88
N LEU A 219 -8.83 10.47 -24.64
CA LEU A 219 -8.67 11.37 -25.79
C LEU A 219 -9.25 10.77 -27.08
N ILE A 220 -9.25 9.45 -27.22
CA ILE A 220 -9.82 8.74 -28.39
C ILE A 220 -11.36 8.71 -28.33
N LYS A 221 -11.93 8.75 -27.12
CA LYS A 221 -13.38 8.83 -26.90
C LYS A 221 -13.89 10.25 -27.06
#